data_AF-A0A924KW51-F1
#
_entry.id   AF-A0A924KW51-F1
#
_cell.length_a   1.000
_cell.length_b   1.000
_cell.length_c   1.000
_cell.angle_alpha   90.00
_cell.angle_beta   90.00
_cell.angle_gamma   90.00
#
_symmetry.space_group_name_H-M   'P 1'
#
loop_
_entity.id
_entity.type
_entity.pdbx_description
1 polymer ?
#
loop_
_entity_poly.entity_id
_entity_poly.type
_entity_poly.pdbx_seq_one_letter_code
_entity_poly.pdbx_strand_id
1 'polypeptide(L)'
;MISVAICTFNRAGSLRRTLESLASVAPPQVGGWELLVVDNNSSDSTRAVVAEFESALPVRYVFEAEQGLSLARNRAIREFRADLLLFT
;
A
#
# COMPACT_ATOMS: atom_id res chain seq x y z
N MET A 1 -6.39 -12.22 -9.81
CA MET A 1 -6.09 -10.81 -9.44
C MET A 1 -4.82 -10.79 -8.59
N ILE A 2 -4.10 -9.66 -8.49
CA ILE A 2 -2.97 -9.53 -7.53
C ILE A 2 -3.18 -8.36 -6.56
N SER A 3 -2.78 -8.51 -5.31
CA SER A 3 -2.68 -7.44 -4.33
C SER A 3 -1.20 -7.17 -4.04
N VAL A 4 -0.76 -5.95 -4.27
CA VAL A 4 0.57 -5.50 -3.86
C VAL A 4 0.42 -4.78 -2.53
N ALA A 5 1.11 -5.20 -1.48
CA ALA A 5 1.05 -4.58 -0.16
C ALA A 5 2.35 -3.85 0.20
N ILE A 6 2.21 -2.61 0.65
CA ILE A 6 3.29 -1.78 1.21
C ILE A 6 2.99 -1.57 2.69
N CYS A 7 3.81 -2.15 3.56
CA CYS A 7 3.74 -1.90 5.00
C CYS A 7 4.70 -0.77 5.36
N THR A 8 4.17 0.36 5.84
CA THR A 8 4.95 1.60 6.05
C THR A 8 4.76 2.16 7.45
N PHE A 9 5.78 2.85 7.95
CA PHE A 9 5.75 3.59 9.22
C PHE A 9 6.70 4.78 9.13
N ASN A 10 6.19 6.00 9.26
CA ASN A 10 6.94 7.26 9.25
C ASN A 10 7.93 7.39 8.08
N ARG A 11 7.47 7.07 6.86
CA ARG A 11 8.26 7.06 5.62
C ARG A 11 7.55 7.75 4.46
N ALA A 12 6.77 8.79 4.72
CA ALA A 12 5.97 9.48 3.70
C ALA A 12 6.77 9.83 2.42
N GLY A 13 8.00 10.33 2.56
CA GLY A 13 8.85 10.67 1.41
C GLY A 13 9.31 9.46 0.59
N SER A 14 9.57 8.31 1.22
CA SER A 14 9.92 7.08 0.48
C SER A 14 8.68 6.45 -0.16
N LEU A 15 7.56 6.46 0.56
CA LEU A 15 6.29 5.99 0.05
C LEU A 15 5.90 6.76 -1.21
N ARG A 16 5.99 8.10 -1.20
CA ARG A 16 5.73 8.93 -2.38
C ARG A 16 6.52 8.46 -3.60
N ARG A 17 7.84 8.29 -3.47
CA ARG A 17 8.69 7.83 -4.59
C ARG A 17 8.27 6.45 -5.11
N THR A 18 7.90 5.54 -4.21
CA THR A 18 7.39 4.23 -4.60
C THR A 18 6.07 4.34 -5.36
N LEU A 19 5.13 5.17 -4.88
CA LEU A 19 3.85 5.38 -5.56
C LEU A 19 4.02 6.08 -6.92
N GLU A 20 4.91 7.06 -7.04
CA GLU A 20 5.28 7.68 -8.32
C GLU A 20 5.86 6.65 -9.30
N SER A 21 6.73 5.77 -8.82
CA SER A 21 7.29 4.68 -9.63
C SER A 21 6.22 3.67 -10.04
N LEU A 22 5.24 3.37 -9.19
CA LEU A 22 4.14 2.47 -9.54
C LEU A 22 3.18 3.11 -10.53
N ALA A 23 2.95 4.42 -10.45
CA ALA A 23 2.09 5.16 -11.37
C ALA A 23 2.72 5.31 -12.78
N SER A 24 4.04 5.17 -12.90
CA SER A 24 4.75 5.29 -14.18
C SER A 24 4.92 3.97 -14.94
N VAL A 25 4.61 2.83 -14.32
CA VAL A 25 4.68 1.51 -14.98
C VAL A 25 3.31 1.09 -15.51
N ALA A 26 3.30 0.32 -16.60
CA ALA A 26 2.07 -0.23 -17.14
C ALA A 26 1.44 -1.24 -16.17
N PRO A 27 0.15 -1.10 -15.82
CA PRO A 27 -0.51 -2.08 -14.96
C PRO A 27 -0.66 -3.43 -15.69
N PRO A 28 -0.88 -4.53 -14.96
CA PRO A 28 -1.17 -5.83 -15.56
C PRO A 28 -2.37 -5.73 -16.53
N GLN A 29 -2.18 -6.21 -17.76
CA GLN A 29 -3.22 -6.16 -18.80
C GLN A 29 -4.38 -7.13 -18.54
N VAL A 30 -4.14 -8.20 -17.76
CA VAL A 30 -5.12 -9.26 -17.47
C VAL A 30 -5.18 -9.50 -15.97
N GLY A 31 -6.38 -9.74 -15.46
CA GLY A 31 -6.60 -10.18 -14.07
C GLY A 31 -6.70 -9.08 -13.02
N GLY A 32 -6.39 -7.83 -13.37
CA GLY A 32 -6.50 -6.66 -12.48
C GLY A 32 -5.56 -6.69 -11.28
N TRP A 33 -5.46 -5.56 -10.57
CA TRP A 33 -4.65 -5.44 -9.37
C TRP A 33 -5.20 -4.40 -8.39
N GLU A 34 -4.85 -4.55 -7.11
CA GLU A 34 -4.99 -3.51 -6.09
C GLU A 34 -3.64 -3.21 -5.44
N LEU A 35 -3.49 -1.99 -4.94
CA LEU A 35 -2.37 -1.59 -4.10
C LEU A 35 -2.89 -1.36 -2.68
N LEU A 36 -2.34 -2.09 -1.71
CA LEU A 36 -2.72 -1.99 -0.32
C LEU A 36 -1.59 -1.30 0.46
N VAL A 37 -1.81 -0.07 0.92
CA VAL A 37 -0.87 0.60 1.82
C VAL A 37 -1.34 0.39 3.25
N VAL A 38 -0.56 -0.39 4.02
CA VAL A 38 -0.78 -0.57 5.45
C VAL A 38 0.13 0.40 6.20
N ASP A 39 -0.48 1.45 6.74
CA ASP A 39 0.16 2.43 7.61
C ASP A 39 0.16 1.91 9.04
N ASN A 40 1.36 1.63 9.56
CA ASN A 40 1.57 1.04 10.86
C ASN A 40 1.77 2.10 11.94
N ASN A 41 0.73 2.92 12.15
CA ASN A 41 0.66 3.97 13.15
C ASN A 41 1.61 5.15 12.90
N SER A 42 1.72 5.62 11.65
CA SER A 42 2.55 6.80 11.33
C SER A 42 1.98 8.09 11.92
N SER A 43 2.88 8.98 12.32
CA SER A 43 2.59 10.34 12.79
C SER A 43 3.02 11.42 11.79
N ASP A 44 3.58 11.02 10.64
CA ASP A 44 3.98 11.91 9.55
C ASP A 44 2.86 12.06 8.51
N SER A 45 3.19 12.59 7.32
CA SER A 45 2.24 12.79 6.24
C SER A 45 1.88 11.53 5.44
N THR A 46 2.18 10.32 5.93
CA THR A 46 1.97 9.05 5.22
C THR A 46 0.54 8.91 4.66
N ARG A 47 -0.49 9.16 5.47
CA ARG A 47 -1.89 9.06 5.02
C ARG A 47 -2.22 10.08 3.93
N ALA A 48 -1.73 11.31 4.06
CA ALA A 48 -1.94 12.35 3.06
C ALA A 48 -1.28 11.99 1.74
N VAL A 49 -0.06 11.43 1.78
CA VAL A 49 0.63 10.92 0.59
C VAL A 49 -0.22 9.86 -0.10
N VAL A 50 -0.78 8.87 0.61
CA VAL A 50 -1.61 7.85 -0.05
C VAL A 50 -2.83 8.45 -0.74
N ALA A 51 -3.52 9.40 -0.08
CA ALA A 51 -4.71 10.05 -0.62
C ALA A 51 -4.45 10.76 -1.96
N GLU A 52 -3.27 11.34 -2.16
CA GLU A 52 -2.90 12.01 -3.42
C GLU A 52 -2.86 11.05 -4.62
N PHE A 53 -2.63 9.75 -4.40
CA PHE A 53 -2.51 8.75 -5.48
C PHE A 53 -3.79 7.95 -5.72
N GLU A 54 -4.88 8.19 -4.98
CA GLU A 54 -6.16 7.46 -5.14
C GLU A 54 -6.78 7.62 -6.55
N SER A 55 -6.47 8.71 -7.25
CA SER A 55 -6.93 8.94 -8.63
C SER A 55 -6.04 8.30 -9.71
N ALA A 56 -4.79 7.98 -9.37
CA ALA A 56 -3.78 7.48 -10.31
C ALA A 56 -3.51 5.98 -10.17
N LEU A 57 -3.78 5.41 -8.99
CA LEU A 57 -3.53 4.01 -8.65
C LEU A 57 -4.78 3.40 -8.01
N PRO A 58 -5.00 2.08 -8.15
CA PRO A 58 -6.04 1.36 -7.42
C PRO A 58 -5.61 1.14 -5.96
N VAL A 59 -5.25 2.23 -5.27
CA VAL A 59 -4.68 2.20 -3.93
C VAL A 59 -5.76 2.25 -2.85
N ARG A 60 -5.55 1.46 -1.80
CA ARG A 60 -6.38 1.45 -0.60
C ARG A 60 -5.50 1.62 0.62
N TYR A 61 -5.86 2.59 1.45
CA TYR A 61 -5.22 2.83 2.74
C TYR A 61 -5.83 1.96 3.83
N VAL A 62 -4.98 1.34 4.65
CA VAL A 62 -5.36 0.62 5.86
C VAL A 62 -4.48 1.08 7.01
N PHE A 63 -5.09 1.38 8.14
CA PHE A 63 -4.37 1.74 9.36
C PHE A 63 -4.23 0.53 10.29
N GLU A 64 -3.03 0.32 10.81
CA GLU A 64 -2.71 -0.62 11.88
C GLU A 64 -2.21 0.17 13.09
N ALA A 65 -2.99 0.17 14.17
CA ALA A 65 -2.74 0.97 15.37
C ALA A 65 -1.60 0.40 16.22
N GLU A 66 -1.39 -0.92 16.20
CA GLU A 66 -0.33 -1.57 16.96
C GLU A 66 0.95 -1.64 16.14
N GLN A 67 1.99 -0.97 16.61
CA GLN A 67 3.25 -0.87 15.87
C GLN A 67 4.01 -2.21 15.84
N GLY A 68 4.44 -2.62 14.65
CA GLY A 68 5.25 -3.82 14.40
C GLY A 68 5.11 -4.30 12.96
N LEU A 69 6.24 -4.57 12.28
CA LEU A 69 6.23 -5.03 10.88
C LEU A 69 5.37 -6.29 10.67
N SER A 70 5.45 -7.24 11.60
CA SER A 70 4.62 -8.45 11.55
C SER A 70 3.14 -8.14 11.69
N LEU A 71 2.77 -7.16 12.53
CA LEU A 71 1.38 -6.73 12.70
C LEU A 71 0.86 -6.06 11.43
N ALA A 72 1.65 -5.18 10.82
CA ALA A 72 1.32 -4.57 9.54
C ALA A 72 1.15 -5.61 8.41
N ARG A 73 2.07 -6.58 8.31
CA ARG A 73 1.96 -7.69 7.35
C ARG A 73 0.76 -8.59 7.60
N ASN A 74 0.50 -8.92 8.87
CA ASN A 74 -0.68 -9.69 9.25
C ASN A 74 -1.97 -8.92 8.93
N ARG A 75 -1.96 -7.60 9.09
CA ARG A 75 -3.09 -6.77 8.65
C ARG A 75 -3.25 -6.82 7.14
N ALA A 76 -2.18 -6.74 6.36
CA ALA A 76 -2.25 -6.92 4.90
C ALA A 76 -2.85 -8.28 4.52
N ILE A 77 -2.43 -9.37 5.19
CA ILE A 77 -2.96 -10.73 4.98
C ILE A 77 -4.46 -10.84 5.31
N ARG A 78 -4.98 -10.05 6.25
CA ARG A 78 -6.43 -10.06 6.55
C ARG A 78 -7.24 -9.23 5.57
N GLU A 79 -6.60 -8.29 4.88
CA GLU A 79 -7.27 -7.26 4.10
C GLU A 79 -7.22 -7.45 2.60
N PHE A 80 -6.22 -8.17 2.08
CA PHE A 80 -6.07 -8.37 0.64
C PHE A 80 -7.29 -9.09 0.06
N ARG A 81 -7.67 -8.72 -1.17
CA ARG A 81 -8.88 -9.22 -1.85
C ARG A 81 -8.58 -10.11 -3.05
N ALA A 82 -7.31 -10.22 -3.42
CA ALA A 82 -6.87 -10.98 -4.58
C ALA A 82 -6.49 -12.43 -4.23
N ASP A 83 -6.09 -13.20 -5.24
CA ASP A 83 -5.62 -14.59 -5.07
C ASP A 83 -4.14 -14.67 -4.66
N LEU A 84 -3.38 -13.61 -4.95
CA LEU A 84 -1.95 -13.50 -4.70
C LEU A 84 -1.63 -12.19 -3.98
N LEU A 85 -0.84 -12.29 -2.91
CA LEU A 85 -0.32 -11.15 -2.15
C LEU A 85 1.20 -11.03 -2.35
N LEU A 86 1.63 -9.86 -2.80
CA LEU A 86 3.04 -9.48 -2.96
C LEU A 86 3.40 -8.40 -1.94
N PHE A 87 4.61 -8.43 -1.39
CA PHE A 87 5.11 -7.37 -0.49
C PHE A 87 6.25 -6.60 -1.15
N THR A 88 6.28 -5.28 -0.94
CA THR A 88 7.39 -4.41 -1.35
C THR A 88 7.68 -3.33 -0.33
#